data_AF-A0A1H0D5R8-F1
#
_entry.id   AF-A0A1H0D5R8-F1
#
_cell.length_a   1.000
_cell.length_b   1.000
_cell.length_c   1.000
_cell.angle_alpha   90.00
_cell.angle_beta   90.00
_cell.angle_gamma   90.00
#
_symmetry.space_group_name_H-M   'P 1'
#
loop_
_entity.id
_entity.type
_entity.pdbx_description
1 polymer ?
#
loop_
_entity_poly.entity_id
_entity_poly.type
_entity_poly.pdbx_seq_one_letter_code
_entity_poly.pdbx_strand_id
1 'polypeptide(L)'
;MVLSKQLLRSGTSIGANTRESKNAQSRMDFLNKLNIALKEADETEYWLDLLHETNYIDDTMYKSINNDCAELIKLLTSIIKKLKDQI
;
A
#
# COMPACT_ATOMS: atom_id res chain seq x y z
N MET A 1 6.77 -19.50 -6.95
CA MET A 1 5.98 -18.57 -7.78
C MET A 1 6.59 -17.18 -7.68
N VAL A 2 6.78 -16.47 -8.80
CA VAL A 2 7.43 -15.14 -8.78
C VAL A 2 6.48 -14.06 -8.27
N LEU A 3 5.19 -14.14 -8.63
CA LEU A 3 4.14 -13.20 -8.24
C LEU A 3 3.92 -13.14 -6.72
N SER A 4 3.85 -14.30 -6.05
CA SER A 4 3.64 -14.33 -4.60
C SER A 4 4.77 -13.64 -3.81
N LYS A 5 6.00 -13.68 -4.33
CA LYS A 5 7.13 -12.95 -3.73
C LYS A 5 7.00 -11.44 -3.91
N GLN A 6 6.49 -10.99 -5.06
CA GLN A 6 6.26 -9.56 -5.31
C GLN A 6 5.14 -9.02 -4.44
N LEU A 7 4.01 -9.74 -4.34
CA LEU A 7 2.90 -9.41 -3.45
C LEU A 7 3.35 -9.36 -1.98
N LEU A 8 4.09 -10.37 -1.52
CA LEU A 8 4.59 -10.40 -0.14
C LEU A 8 5.48 -9.20 0.16
N ARG A 9 6.38 -8.86 -0.75
CA ARG A 9 7.30 -7.74 -0.58
C ARG A 9 6.56 -6.40 -0.56
N SER A 10 5.70 -6.14 -1.54
CA SER A 10 4.95 -4.89 -1.62
C SER A 10 3.99 -4.73 -0.44
N GLY A 11 3.17 -5.74 -0.16
CA GLY A 11 2.18 -5.69 0.93
C GLY A 11 2.79 -5.49 2.31
N THR A 12 3.95 -6.11 2.60
CA THR A 12 4.64 -5.90 3.88
C THR A 12 5.38 -4.55 3.95
N SER A 13 5.79 -4.00 2.80
CA SER A 13 6.49 -2.72 2.71
C SER A 13 5.60 -1.51 3.02
N ILE A 14 4.28 -1.61 2.82
CA ILE A 14 3.30 -0.58 3.22
C ILE A 14 3.44 -0.27 4.72
N GLY A 15 3.37 -1.32 5.55
CA GLY A 15 3.48 -1.19 7.00
C GLY A 15 4.87 -0.76 7.46
N ALA A 16 5.92 -1.26 6.80
CA ALA A 16 7.30 -0.87 7.10
C ALA A 16 7.52 0.64 6.89
N ASN A 17 7.15 1.18 5.71
CA ASN A 17 7.28 2.61 5.41
C ASN A 17 6.39 3.48 6.30
N THR A 18 5.18 3.02 6.61
CA THR A 18 4.27 3.71 7.55
C THR A 18 4.85 3.76 8.97
N ARG A 19 5.61 2.73 9.39
CA ARG A 19 6.29 2.72 10.69
C ARG A 19 7.52 3.63 10.68
N GLU A 20 8.30 3.63 9.60
CA GLU A 20 9.45 4.52 9.44
C GLU A 20 9.05 5.99 9.46
N SER A 21 7.91 6.34 8.85
CA SER A 21 7.41 7.72 8.83
C SER A 21 7.22 8.29 10.25
N LYS A 22 6.88 7.46 11.25
CA LYS A 22 6.76 7.91 12.65
C LYS A 22 8.05 8.48 13.25
N ASN A 23 9.21 8.10 12.70
CA ASN A 23 10.53 8.59 13.12
C ASN A 23 11.10 9.62 12.14
N ALA A 24 10.27 10.17 11.24
CA ALA A 24 10.72 11.12 10.23
C ALA A 24 11.31 12.39 10.87
N GLN A 25 12.39 12.89 10.26
CA GLN A 25 13.12 14.06 10.78
C GLN A 25 12.50 15.39 10.37
N SER A 26 11.58 15.39 9.40
CA SER A 26 10.87 16.57 8.93
C SER A 26 9.49 16.21 8.37
N ARG A 27 8.62 17.21 8.17
CA ARG A 27 7.33 17.02 7.49
C ARG A 27 7.49 16.51 6.06
N MET A 28 8.53 16.94 5.36
CA MET A 28 8.83 16.50 3.99
C MET A 28 9.28 15.03 3.97
N ASP A 29 10.09 14.62 4.95
CA ASP A 29 10.50 13.22 5.11
C ASP A 29 9.31 12.33 5.49
N PHE A 30 8.45 12.81 6.40
CA PHE A 30 7.19 12.14 6.76
C PHE A 30 6.30 11.94 5.53
N LEU A 31 6.12 13.00 4.73
CA LEU A 31 5.38 12.95 3.47
C LEU A 31 6.01 11.93 2.51
N ASN A 32 7.32 11.96 2.32
CA ASN A 32 8.02 11.06 1.40
C ASN A 32 7.81 9.59 1.79
N LYS A 33 7.98 9.24 3.07
CA LYS A 33 7.76 7.87 3.58
C LYS A 33 6.32 7.40 3.39
N LEU A 34 5.34 8.27 3.62
CA LEU A 34 3.94 7.94 3.35
C LEU A 34 3.65 7.76 1.86
N ASN A 35 4.26 8.55 0.97
CA ASN A 35 4.13 8.35 -0.48
C ASN A 35 4.74 7.02 -0.94
N ILE A 36 5.85 6.59 -0.34
CA ILE A 36 6.41 5.26 -0.60
C ILE A 36 5.41 4.18 -0.15
N ALA A 37 4.85 4.30 1.06
CA ALA A 37 3.82 3.35 1.53
C ALA A 37 2.60 3.29 0.58
N LEU A 38 2.16 4.44 0.05
CA LEU A 38 1.06 4.51 -0.92
C LEU A 38 1.42 3.78 -2.23
N LYS A 39 2.63 4.00 -2.76
CA LYS A 39 3.11 3.32 -3.96
C LYS A 39 3.16 1.80 -3.78
N GLU A 40 3.61 1.33 -2.63
CA GLU A 40 3.62 -0.11 -2.31
C GLU A 40 2.21 -0.68 -2.19
N ALA A 41 1.23 0.12 -1.74
CA ALA A 41 -0.17 -0.27 -1.70
C ALA A 41 -0.77 -0.40 -3.10
N ASP A 42 -0.52 0.57 -3.99
CA ASP A 42 -0.94 0.49 -5.40
C ASP A 42 -0.30 -0.73 -6.11
N GLU A 43 0.99 -1.02 -5.84
CA GLU A 43 1.65 -2.21 -6.39
C GLU A 43 1.03 -3.50 -5.84
N THR A 44 0.65 -3.52 -4.55
CA THR A 44 -0.03 -4.66 -3.93
C THR A 44 -1.39 -4.93 -4.58
N GLU A 45 -2.20 -3.88 -4.80
CA GLU A 45 -3.49 -3.94 -5.49
C GLU A 45 -3.33 -4.54 -6.91
N TYR A 46 -2.35 -4.04 -7.68
CA TYR A 46 -2.04 -4.60 -9.01
C TYR A 46 -1.74 -6.11 -8.98
N TRP A 47 -0.96 -6.58 -7.99
CA TRP A 47 -0.66 -8.00 -7.87
C TRP A 47 -1.89 -8.83 -7.45
N LEU A 48 -2.79 -8.27 -6.65
CA LEU A 48 -4.05 -8.93 -6.30
C LEU A 48 -4.95 -9.10 -7.52
N ASP A 49 -5.08 -8.05 -8.34
CA ASP A 49 -5.83 -8.09 -9.60
C ASP A 49 -5.27 -9.17 -10.53
N LEU A 50 -3.95 -9.19 -10.72
CA LEU A 50 -3.32 -10.18 -11.60
C LEU A 50 -3.53 -11.61 -11.09
N LEU A 51 -3.44 -11.85 -9.78
CA LEU A 51 -3.67 -13.17 -9.20
C LEU A 51 -5.12 -13.63 -9.34
N HIS A 52 -6.07 -12.70 -9.27
CA HIS A 52 -7.49 -12.97 -9.48
C HIS A 52 -7.80 -13.28 -10.94
N GLU A 53 -7.33 -12.45 -11.87
CA GLU A 53 -7.50 -12.65 -13.33
C GLU A 53 -6.86 -13.95 -13.84
N THR A 54 -5.79 -14.41 -13.16
CA THR A 54 -5.12 -15.67 -13.49
C THR A 54 -5.63 -16.87 -12.69
N ASN A 55 -6.75 -16.71 -11.95
CA ASN A 55 -7.41 -17.75 -11.15
C ASN A 55 -6.51 -18.42 -10.10
N TYR A 56 -5.52 -17.71 -9.56
CA TYR A 56 -4.71 -18.19 -8.43
C TYR A 56 -5.38 -17.96 -7.08
N ILE A 57 -6.27 -16.97 -7.00
CA ILE A 57 -7.13 -16.70 -5.86
C ILE A 57 -8.58 -16.61 -6.33
N ASP A 58 -9.51 -17.05 -5.49
CA ASP A 58 -10.94 -16.94 -5.81
C ASP A 58 -11.49 -15.54 -5.49
N ASP A 59 -12.72 -15.31 -5.93
CA ASP A 59 -13.48 -14.08 -5.71
C ASP A 59 -13.60 -13.68 -4.24
N THR A 60 -13.69 -14.66 -3.34
CA THR A 60 -13.88 -14.42 -1.90
C THR A 60 -12.57 -13.93 -1.28
N MET A 61 -11.46 -14.58 -1.60
CA MET A 61 -10.11 -14.18 -1.19
C MET A 61 -9.76 -12.81 -1.77
N TYR A 62 -9.99 -12.61 -3.07
CA TYR A 62 -9.72 -11.34 -3.73
C TYR A 62 -10.50 -10.19 -3.08
N LYS A 63 -11.83 -10.33 -2.94
CA LYS A 63 -12.66 -9.28 -2.30
C LYS A 63 -12.22 -9.01 -0.87
N SER A 64 -11.90 -10.03 -0.09
CA SER A 64 -11.44 -9.84 1.29
C SER A 64 -10.16 -9.01 1.33
N ILE A 65 -9.12 -9.40 0.59
CA ILE A 65 -7.80 -8.77 0.68
C ILE A 65 -7.77 -7.42 -0.04
N ASN A 66 -8.44 -7.32 -1.20
CA ASN A 66 -8.47 -6.11 -1.99
C ASN A 66 -9.24 -4.98 -1.30
N ASN A 67 -10.32 -5.31 -0.57
CA ASN A 67 -11.05 -4.31 0.22
C ASN A 67 -10.15 -3.66 1.28
N ASP A 68 -9.35 -4.47 1.99
CA ASP A 68 -8.40 -3.97 2.98
C ASP A 68 -7.30 -3.11 2.32
N CYS A 69 -6.79 -3.54 1.16
CA CYS A 69 -5.79 -2.79 0.40
C CYS A 69 -6.33 -1.42 -0.06
N ALA A 70 -7.55 -1.41 -0.63
CA ALA A 70 -8.22 -0.20 -1.07
C ALA A 70 -8.53 0.77 0.09
N GLU A 71 -8.83 0.24 1.29
CA GLU A 71 -8.99 1.07 2.49
C GLU A 71 -7.67 1.72 2.91
N LEU A 72 -6.55 0.98 2.88
CA LEU A 72 -5.22 1.52 3.15
C LEU A 72 -4.84 2.63 2.17
N ILE A 73 -5.10 2.44 0.87
CA ILE A 73 -4.86 3.45 -0.17
C ILE A 73 -5.65 4.74 0.13
N LYS A 74 -6.94 4.62 0.47
CA LYS A 74 -7.79 5.77 0.83
C LYS A 74 -7.29 6.51 2.08
N LEU A 75 -6.90 5.77 3.12
CA LEU A 75 -6.36 6.33 4.35
C LEU A 75 -5.04 7.08 4.09
N LEU A 76 -4.07 6.43 3.42
CA LEU A 76 -2.78 7.02 3.08
C LEU A 76 -2.97 8.27 2.22
N THR A 77 -3.82 8.20 1.19
CA THR A 77 -4.14 9.35 0.33
C THR A 77 -4.70 10.52 1.11
N SER A 78 -5.62 10.27 2.05
CA SER A 78 -6.23 11.31 2.88
C SER A 78 -5.20 11.98 3.79
N ILE A 79 -4.32 11.20 4.42
CA ILE A 79 -3.23 11.72 5.26
C ILE A 79 -2.26 12.57 4.43
N ILE A 80 -1.86 12.06 3.26
CA ILE A 80 -0.93 12.75 2.35
C ILE A 80 -1.50 14.08 1.87
N LYS A 81 -2.78 14.12 1.46
CA LYS A 81 -3.46 15.36 1.05
C LYS A 81 -3.44 16.39 2.17
N LYS A 82 -3.88 16.00 3.37
CA LYS A 82 -3.90 16.89 4.53
C LYS A 82 -2.50 17.39 4.92
N LEU A 83 -1.48 16.55 4.78
CA LEU A 83 -0.10 16.94 5.08
C LEU A 83 0.46 17.93 4.04
N LYS A 84 0.11 17.76 2.75
CA LYS A 84 0.49 18.70 1.70
C LYS A 84 -0.12 20.09 1.91
N ASP A 85 -1.34 20.18 2.42
CA ASP A 85 -1.98 21.47 2.74
C ASP A 85 -1.32 22.21 3.92
N GLN A 86 -0.49 21.49 4.70
CA GLN A 86 0.17 22.00 5.90
C GLN A 86 1.68 22.27 5.72
N ILE A 87 2.22 22.04 4.53
CA ILE A 87 3.62 22.30 4.15
C ILE A 87 3.64 23.53 3.25
#